data_AF-A0A7W1NC98-F1
#
_entry.id   AF-A0A7W1NC98-F1
#
_cell.length_a   1.000
_cell.length_b   1.000
_cell.length_c   1.000
_cell.angle_alpha   90.00
_cell.angle_beta   90.00
_cell.angle_gamma   90.00
#
_symmetry.space_group_name_H-M   'P 1'
#
loop_
_entity.id
_entity.type
_entity.pdbx_description
1 polymer ?
#
loop_
_entity_poly.entity_id
_entity_poly.type
_entity_poly.pdbx_seq_one_letter_code
_entity_poly.pdbx_strand_id
1 'polypeptide(L)'
;MTQRRGFAAMTPEQRREIGRLGGIAAHERGAAHHFSAEEAREAGRKGGKSCQESGQAPRFTSESGREAGRRGGAAVSRDRAHMADIGRRGARNRRHGGTDTTAEAGPVDDRLDGEAMTGT
;
A
#
# COMPACT_ATOMS: atom_id res chain seq x y z
N MET A 1 -13.01 20.59 50.91
CA MET A 1 -12.83 20.66 49.45
C MET A 1 -11.63 19.81 49.06
N THR A 2 -11.84 18.73 48.31
CA THR A 2 -10.77 17.88 47.78
C THR A 2 -10.17 18.54 46.53
N GLN A 3 -8.95 19.05 46.62
CA GLN A 3 -8.23 19.57 45.46
C GLN A 3 -7.74 18.40 44.59
N ARG A 4 -7.84 18.54 43.27
CA ARG A 4 -7.28 17.57 42.32
C ARG A 4 -5.76 17.48 42.53
N ARG A 5 -5.22 16.26 42.59
CA ARG A 5 -3.79 15.97 42.80
C ARG A 5 -3.30 14.91 41.81
N GLY A 6 -1.99 14.84 41.62
CA GLY A 6 -1.35 13.85 40.73
C GLY A 6 -1.78 14.00 39.28
N PHE A 7 -1.99 12.88 38.59
CA PHE A 7 -2.41 12.85 37.17
C PHE A 7 -3.71 13.62 36.89
N ALA A 8 -4.61 13.76 37.86
CA ALA A 8 -5.87 14.49 37.71
C ALA A 8 -5.70 16.03 37.77
N ALA A 9 -4.57 16.51 38.28
CA ALA A 9 -4.17 17.92 38.26
C ALA A 9 -3.31 18.29 37.04
N MET A 10 -2.77 17.29 36.33
CA MET A 10 -1.90 17.50 35.17
C MET A 10 -2.68 17.82 33.90
N THR A 11 -2.04 18.57 33.00
CA THR A 11 -2.57 18.87 31.66
C THR A 11 -2.57 17.63 30.76
N PRO A 12 -3.43 17.56 29.72
CA PRO A 12 -3.37 16.48 28.71
C PRO A 12 -2.00 16.32 28.06
N GLU A 13 -1.27 17.42 27.89
CA GLU A 13 0.07 17.47 27.28
C GLU A 13 1.09 16.79 28.19
N GLN A 14 1.08 17.14 29.48
CA GLN A 14 1.95 16.50 30.48
C GLN A 14 1.66 15.00 30.60
N ARG A 15 0.40 14.58 30.53
CA ARG A 15 0.03 13.15 30.57
C ARG A 15 0.54 12.40 29.34
N ARG A 16 0.46 13.00 28.16
CA ARG A 16 1.02 12.44 26.92
C ARG A 16 2.54 12.28 27.02
N GLU A 17 3.23 13.28 27.56
CA GLU A 17 4.67 13.22 27.72
C GLU A 17 5.11 12.15 28.73
N ILE A 18 4.41 12.01 29.85
CA ILE A 18 4.67 10.93 30.82
C ILE A 18 4.46 9.55 30.16
N GLY A 19 3.40 9.39 29.35
CA GLY A 19 3.17 8.15 28.60
C GLY A 19 4.27 7.87 27.58
N ARG A 20 4.72 8.90 26.86
CA ARG A 20 5.85 8.81 25.91
C ARG A 20 7.13 8.36 26.61
N LEU A 21 7.48 9.00 27.72
CA LEU A 21 8.67 8.65 28.52
C LEU A 21 8.58 7.24 29.10
N GLY A 22 7.40 6.83 29.55
CA GLY A 22 7.15 5.46 30.02
C GLY A 22 7.39 4.41 28.92
N GLY A 23 6.93 4.69 27.70
CA GLY A 23 7.17 3.81 26.54
C GLY A 23 8.65 3.70 26.16
N ILE A 24 9.37 4.83 26.16
CA ILE A 24 10.82 4.85 25.90
C ILE A 24 11.56 4.04 26.97
N ALA A 25 11.26 4.29 28.25
CA ALA A 25 11.89 3.58 29.36
C ALA A 25 11.60 2.07 29.35
N ALA A 26 10.40 1.65 28.92
CA ALA A 26 10.06 0.23 28.80
C ALA A 26 10.88 -0.47 27.71
N HIS A 27 11.09 0.21 26.57
CA HIS A 27 11.97 -0.29 25.52
C HIS A 27 13.44 -0.33 25.96
N GLU A 28 13.92 0.74 26.62
CA GLU A 28 15.29 0.83 27.11
C GLU A 28 15.61 -0.23 28.18
N ARG A 29 14.67 -0.53 29.07
CA ARG A 29 14.81 -1.58 30.10
C ARG A 29 14.56 -2.99 29.57
N GLY A 30 14.22 -3.17 28.29
CA GLY A 30 13.91 -4.48 27.71
C GLY A 30 12.63 -5.13 28.26
N ALA A 31 11.76 -4.35 28.91
CA ALA A 31 10.44 -4.82 29.35
C ALA A 31 9.43 -4.86 28.20
N ALA A 32 9.72 -4.17 27.09
CA ALA A 32 8.90 -4.18 25.88
C ALA A 32 9.13 -5.45 25.05
N HIS A 33 8.06 -5.95 24.43
CA HIS A 33 8.14 -7.07 23.49
C HIS A 33 8.91 -6.64 22.23
N HIS A 34 9.99 -7.35 21.92
CA HIS A 34 10.71 -7.13 20.68
C HIS A 34 10.19 -8.08 19.61
N PHE A 35 9.43 -7.56 18.64
CA PHE A 35 8.92 -8.38 17.55
C PHE A 35 10.06 -8.83 16.64
N SER A 36 10.27 -10.14 16.54
CA SER A 36 11.11 -10.70 15.49
C SER A 36 10.41 -10.59 14.13
N ALA A 37 11.17 -10.65 13.04
CA ALA A 37 10.59 -10.65 11.69
C ALA A 37 9.65 -11.86 11.45
N GLU A 38 9.93 -12.99 12.12
CA GLU A 38 9.08 -14.16 12.08
C GLU A 38 7.77 -13.93 12.84
N GLU A 39 7.85 -13.35 14.03
CA GLU A 39 6.69 -13.05 14.87
C GLU A 39 5.76 -12.02 14.20
N ALA A 40 6.32 -10.99 13.56
CA ALA A 40 5.55 -10.03 12.77
C ALA A 40 4.82 -10.70 11.60
N ARG A 41 5.48 -11.66 10.91
CA ARG A 41 4.85 -12.45 9.84
C ARG A 41 3.74 -13.34 10.38
N GLU A 42 3.96 -13.99 11.51
CA GLU A 42 2.95 -14.84 12.14
C GLU A 42 1.74 -14.05 12.61
N ALA A 43 1.95 -12.89 13.24
CA ALA A 43 0.90 -11.96 13.61
C ALA A 43 0.12 -11.45 12.38
N GLY A 44 0.81 -11.09 11.30
CA GLY A 44 0.17 -10.70 10.04
C GLY A 44 -0.65 -11.82 9.42
N ARG A 45 -0.11 -13.06 9.40
CA ARG A 45 -0.82 -14.26 8.93
C ARG A 45 -2.04 -14.55 9.80
N LYS A 46 -1.92 -14.45 11.12
CA LYS A 46 -3.01 -14.66 12.08
C LYS A 46 -4.09 -13.60 11.91
N GLY A 47 -3.71 -12.33 11.78
CA GLY A 47 -4.62 -11.20 11.52
C GLY A 47 -5.37 -11.35 10.19
N GLY A 48 -4.69 -11.79 9.15
CA GLY A 48 -5.30 -12.10 7.85
C GLY A 48 -6.34 -13.23 7.95
N LYS A 49 -5.97 -14.34 8.61
CA LYS A 49 -6.89 -15.46 8.85
C LYS A 49 -8.08 -15.05 9.72
N SER A 50 -7.88 -14.28 10.79
CA SER A 50 -8.97 -13.82 11.65
C SER A 50 -9.92 -12.86 10.93
N CYS A 51 -9.43 -12.05 9.99
CA CYS A 51 -10.25 -11.19 9.15
C CYS A 51 -11.11 -12.01 8.16
N GLN A 52 -10.56 -13.12 7.64
CA GLN A 52 -11.29 -14.07 6.80
C GLN A 52 -12.37 -14.82 7.59
N GLU A 53 -12.04 -15.30 8.79
CA GLU A 53 -12.96 -16.06 9.65
C GLU A 53 -14.09 -15.20 10.24
N SER A 54 -13.77 -13.99 10.69
CA SER A 54 -14.76 -13.06 11.27
C SER A 54 -15.68 -12.40 10.24
N GLY A 55 -15.45 -12.63 8.93
CA GLY A 55 -16.23 -12.00 7.85
C GLY A 55 -16.12 -10.48 7.81
N GLN A 56 -15.23 -9.87 8.60
CA GLN A 56 -14.96 -8.43 8.61
C GLN A 56 -14.09 -8.00 7.42
N ALA A 57 -13.67 -8.94 6.58
CA ALA A 57 -13.01 -8.65 5.33
C ALA A 57 -13.95 -7.80 4.45
N PRO A 58 -13.53 -6.58 4.05
CA PRO A 58 -14.28 -5.81 3.07
C PRO A 58 -14.43 -6.67 1.82
N ARG A 59 -15.66 -6.86 1.34
CA ARG A 59 -15.87 -7.49 0.02
C ARG A 59 -15.10 -6.65 -0.99
N PHE A 60 -14.19 -7.29 -1.71
CA PHE A 60 -13.40 -6.63 -2.74
C PHE A 60 -14.28 -6.42 -3.98
N THR A 61 -15.18 -5.43 -3.87
CA THR A 61 -15.91 -4.91 -5.01
C THR A 61 -15.00 -3.98 -5.81
N SER A 62 -15.27 -3.85 -7.11
CA SER A 62 -14.54 -2.92 -7.98
C SER A 62 -14.55 -1.48 -7.46
N GLU A 63 -15.60 -1.08 -6.73
CA GLU A 63 -15.73 0.23 -6.12
C GLU A 63 -14.81 0.40 -4.89
N SER A 64 -14.82 -0.56 -3.97
CA SER A 64 -13.95 -0.58 -2.78
C SER A 64 -12.46 -0.61 -3.17
N GLY A 65 -12.11 -1.40 -4.19
CA GLY A 65 -10.75 -1.42 -4.74
C GLY A 65 -10.31 -0.08 -5.33
N ARG A 66 -11.21 0.64 -6.01
CA ARG A 66 -10.95 1.98 -6.55
C ARG A 66 -10.77 3.01 -5.44
N GLU A 67 -11.59 2.98 -4.40
CA GLU A 67 -11.49 3.90 -3.26
C GLU A 67 -10.20 3.68 -2.48
N ALA A 68 -9.85 2.42 -2.18
CA ALA A 68 -8.58 2.05 -1.56
C ALA A 68 -7.38 2.48 -2.43
N GLY A 69 -7.47 2.27 -3.74
CA GLY A 69 -6.45 2.73 -4.69
C GLY A 69 -6.31 4.26 -4.73
N ARG A 70 -7.43 4.99 -4.70
CA ARG A 70 -7.44 6.47 -4.65
C ARG A 70 -6.85 6.98 -3.34
N ARG A 71 -7.26 6.41 -2.19
CA ARG A 71 -6.76 6.80 -0.86
C ARG A 71 -5.28 6.44 -0.71
N GLY A 72 -4.88 5.26 -1.15
CA GLY A 72 -3.48 4.83 -1.20
C GLY A 72 -2.66 5.78 -2.07
N GLY A 73 -3.10 6.00 -3.31
CA GLY A 73 -2.46 6.92 -4.25
C GLY A 73 -2.36 8.35 -3.70
N ALA A 74 -3.40 8.87 -3.07
CA ALA A 74 -3.40 10.19 -2.42
C ALA A 74 -2.44 10.27 -1.22
N ALA A 75 -2.26 9.17 -0.48
CA ALA A 75 -1.30 9.11 0.62
C ALA A 75 0.15 9.14 0.13
N VAL A 76 0.47 8.43 -0.97
CA VAL A 76 1.85 8.34 -1.48
C VAL A 76 2.20 9.50 -2.44
N SER A 77 1.24 10.06 -3.17
CA SER A 77 1.48 11.07 -4.23
C SER A 77 1.80 12.49 -3.75
N ARG A 78 1.90 12.71 -2.44
CA ARG A 78 2.20 14.04 -1.86
C ARG A 78 3.57 14.57 -2.29
N ASP A 79 4.52 13.68 -2.56
CA ASP A 79 5.85 14.05 -3.05
C ASP A 79 6.05 13.64 -4.52
N ARG A 80 5.87 14.61 -5.41
CA ARG A 80 6.05 14.44 -6.85
C ARG A 80 7.52 14.19 -7.23
N ALA A 81 8.48 14.76 -6.51
CA ALA A 81 9.90 14.60 -6.80
C ALA A 81 10.37 13.18 -6.46
N HIS A 82 9.93 12.67 -5.31
CA HIS A 82 10.14 11.28 -4.90
C HIS A 82 9.49 10.27 -5.86
N MET A 83 8.26 10.54 -6.29
CA MET A 83 7.57 9.71 -7.28
C MET A 83 8.30 9.65 -8.63
N ALA A 84 8.79 10.80 -9.10
CA ALA A 84 9.59 10.85 -10.31
C ALA A 84 10.89 10.05 -10.15
N ASP A 85 11.52 10.07 -8.98
CA ASP A 85 12.73 9.29 -8.70
C ASP A 85 12.49 7.77 -8.69
N ILE A 86 11.43 7.32 -8.01
CA ILE A 86 11.00 5.92 -8.03
C ILE A 86 10.65 5.48 -9.45
N GLY A 87 9.90 6.29 -10.19
CA GLY A 87 9.52 6.00 -11.58
C GLY A 87 10.73 5.85 -12.50
N ARG A 88 11.71 6.77 -12.39
CA ARG A 88 12.99 6.65 -13.11
C ARG A 88 13.76 5.39 -12.72
N ARG A 89 13.80 5.04 -11.41
CA ARG A 89 14.43 3.80 -10.92
C ARG A 89 13.75 2.55 -11.49
N GLY A 90 12.42 2.51 -11.48
CA GLY A 90 11.64 1.40 -12.06
C GLY A 90 11.79 1.28 -13.58
N ALA A 91 11.89 2.41 -14.31
CA ALA A 91 12.13 2.40 -15.75
C ALA A 91 13.52 1.87 -16.12
N ARG A 92 14.55 2.17 -15.30
CA ARG A 92 15.91 1.62 -15.48
C ARG A 92 15.93 0.11 -15.24
N ASN A 93 15.25 -0.38 -14.21
CA ASN A 93 15.18 -1.83 -13.93
C ASN A 93 14.43 -2.63 -15.01
N ARG A 94 13.51 -2.01 -15.76
CA ARG A 94 12.79 -2.67 -16.86
C ARG A 94 13.62 -2.89 -18.12
N ARG A 95 14.74 -2.18 -18.30
CA ARG A 95 15.62 -2.35 -19.47
C ARG A 95 16.49 -3.61 -19.43
N HIS A 96 16.50 -4.35 -18.31
CA HIS A 96 17.29 -5.58 -18.16
C HIS A 96 16.44 -6.86 -18.20
N GLY A 97 15.11 -6.75 -18.36
CA GLY A 97 14.18 -7.88 -18.41
C GLY A 97 13.27 -7.89 -19.64
N GLY A 98 13.51 -7.02 -20.62
CA GLY A 98 12.84 -7.08 -21.91
C GLY A 98 13.69 -7.92 -22.86
N THR A 99 13.29 -9.16 -23.10
CA THR A 99 13.73 -9.91 -24.27
C THR A 99 13.51 -9.03 -25.51
N ASP A 100 14.52 -8.95 -26.38
CA ASP A 100 14.43 -8.34 -27.70
C ASP A 100 13.27 -8.97 -28.50
N THR A 101 12.07 -8.39 -28.43
CA THR A 101 11.09 -8.56 -29.49
C THR A 101 11.48 -7.60 -30.59
N THR A 102 12.43 -8.04 -31.42
CA THR A 102 12.68 -7.47 -32.74
C THR A 102 11.35 -7.37 -33.47
N ALA A 103 11.05 -6.18 -33.95
CA ALA A 103 9.86 -5.87 -34.71
C ALA A 103 9.89 -6.62 -36.05
N GLU A 104 9.18 -7.74 -36.14
CA GLU A 104 8.78 -8.36 -37.40
C GLU A 104 7.35 -7.90 -37.70
N ALA A 105 7.24 -6.73 -38.34
CA ALA A 105 6.02 -6.33 -39.01
C ALA A 105 5.88 -7.18 -40.28
N GLY A 106 5.11 -8.27 -40.20
CA GLY A 106 4.74 -9.04 -41.39
C GLY A 106 3.95 -8.19 -42.38
N PRO A 107 4.09 -8.41 -43.70
CA PRO A 107 3.37 -7.65 -44.71
C PRO A 107 1.87 -7.94 -44.61
N VAL A 108 1.06 -6.89 -44.44
CA VAL A 108 -0.40 -6.95 -44.57
C VAL A 108 -0.75 -6.95 -46.06
N ASP A 109 -1.35 -8.03 -46.53
CA ASP A 109 -1.82 -8.18 -47.90
C ASP A 109 -3.19 -7.48 -48.01
N ASP A 110 -3.20 -6.32 -48.67
CA ASP A 110 -4.37 -5.48 -48.92
C ASP A 110 -5.03 -5.93 -50.24
N ARG A 111 -5.80 -7.03 -50.18
CA ARG A 111 -6.70 -7.44 -51.29
C ARG A 111 -8.12 -6.99 -50.99
N LEU A 112 -8.47 -5.88 -51.64
CA LEU A 112 -9.82 -5.34 -51.74
C LEU A 112 -10.65 -6.23 -52.68
N ASP A 113 -11.45 -7.13 -52.12
CA ASP A 113 -12.48 -7.83 -52.89
C ASP A 113 -13.70 -6.93 -53.03
N GLY A 114 -13.61 -6.00 -53.98
CA GLY A 114 -14.78 -5.32 -54.54
C GLY A 114 -15.11 -5.93 -55.89
N GLU A 115 -16.25 -6.61 -56.01
CA GLU A 115 -16.95 -6.68 -57.28
C GLU A 115 -18.46 -6.79 -57.07
N ALA A 116 -19.15 -5.89 -57.77
CA ALA A 116 -20.55 -5.59 -57.67
C ALA A 116 -21.38 -6.46 -58.63
N MET A 117 -22.62 -6.73 -58.23
CA MET A 117 -23.84 -6.65 -59.03
C MET A 117 -23.71 -6.74 -60.57
N THR A 118 -24.12 -7.86 -61.13
CA THR A 118 -24.93 -7.95 -62.38
C THR A 118 -25.81 -9.21 -62.21
N GLY A 119 -27.12 -9.25 -62.38
CA GLY A 119 -28.00 -8.48 -63.25
C GLY A 119 -28.53 -9.40 -64.35
N THR A 120 -29.63 -10.11 -64.10
CA THR A 120 -30.80 -10.38 -64.99
C THR A 120 -31.78 -11.27 -64.24
#